data_AF-A0A526YMZ6-F1
#
_entry.id   AF-A0A526YMZ6-F1
#
_cell.length_a   1.000
_cell.length_b   1.000
_cell.length_c   1.000
_cell.angle_alpha   90.00
_cell.angle_beta   90.00
_cell.angle_gamma   90.00
#
_symmetry.space_group_name_H-M   'P 1'
#
loop_
_entity.id
_entity.type
_entity.pdbx_description
1 polymer ?
#
loop_
_entity_poly.entity_id
_entity_poly.type
_entity_poly.pdbx_seq_one_letter_code
_entity_poly.pdbx_strand_id
1 'polypeptide(L)'
;GGTIQTTTVEQDECGAPPAALSDGAIYFVPNLLPGESKPALQWSPTGGLSTLGNLAYMPEPGTGWKDVDPAKYDSIVNAFHNEAVYRQAASLLGKEMPDMATSL
;
A
#
# COMPACT_ATOMS: atom_id res chain seq x y z
N GLY A 1 -4.31 11.13 23.18
CA GLY A 1 -4.50 10.90 21.74
C GLY A 1 -3.75 11.97 21.02
N GLY A 2 -2.68 11.62 20.32
CA GLY A 2 -1.84 12.56 19.57
C GLY A 2 -2.21 12.53 18.08
N THR A 3 -2.23 13.70 17.46
CA THR A 3 -2.48 13.88 16.02
C THR A 3 -1.29 13.31 15.24
N ILE A 4 -1.55 12.35 14.34
CA ILE A 4 -0.53 11.82 13.42
C ILE A 4 -0.14 12.93 12.45
N GLN A 5 1.15 13.27 12.40
CA GLN A 5 1.70 14.24 11.46
C GLN A 5 2.50 13.48 10.40
N THR A 6 2.13 13.66 9.13
CA THR A 6 2.88 13.13 7.99
C THR A 6 3.55 14.29 7.26
N THR A 7 4.88 14.26 7.17
CA THR A 7 5.64 15.15 6.30
C THR A 7 6.02 14.36 5.06
N THR A 8 5.47 14.76 3.90
CA THR A 8 5.91 14.22 2.61
C THR A 8 7.32 14.74 2.35
N VAL A 9 8.32 13.89 2.55
CA VAL A 9 9.66 14.16 2.02
C VAL A 9 9.58 13.82 0.55
N GLU A 10 9.85 14.77 -0.35
CA GLU A 10 9.89 14.53 -1.79
C GLU A 10 10.92 13.43 -2.08
N GLN A 11 10.44 12.18 -2.15
CA GLN A 11 11.22 11.04 -2.57
C GLN A 11 10.87 10.79 -4.02
N ASP A 12 11.86 10.97 -4.88
CA ASP A 12 11.81 10.72 -6.31
C ASP A 12 10.95 9.48 -6.65
N GLU A 13 9.88 9.73 -7.41
CA GLU A 13 9.22 8.86 -8.39
C GLU A 13 9.09 7.33 -8.09
N CYS A 14 8.79 6.92 -6.86
CA CYS A 14 8.48 5.50 -6.58
C CYS A 14 7.24 5.22 -5.72
N GLY A 15 6.39 6.22 -5.44
CA GLY A 15 5.09 6.01 -4.79
C GLY A 15 5.16 5.40 -3.38
N ALA A 16 6.35 5.38 -2.76
CA ALA A 16 6.52 4.82 -1.42
C ALA A 16 5.89 5.76 -0.37
N PRO A 17 5.06 5.23 0.55
CA PRO A 17 4.41 6.06 1.54
C PRO A 17 5.43 6.65 2.54
N PRO A 18 5.26 7.91 2.96
CA PRO A 18 6.17 8.57 3.90
C PRO A 18 6.05 7.97 5.31
N ALA A 19 7.14 8.06 6.07
CA ALA A 19 7.10 7.79 7.51
C ALA A 19 6.25 8.85 8.24
N ALA A 20 5.51 8.44 9.27
CA ALA A 20 4.69 9.34 10.09
C ALA A 20 5.32 9.58 11.47
N LEU A 21 5.19 10.82 11.97
CA LEU A 21 5.68 11.23 13.28
C LEU A 21 4.51 11.45 14.26
N SER A 22 4.66 10.94 15.47
CA SER A 22 3.85 11.29 16.64
C SER A 22 4.79 11.70 17.78
N ASP A 23 4.30 12.41 18.80
CA ASP A 23 5.11 12.95 19.92
C ASP A 23 5.94 11.90 20.71
N GLY A 24 5.84 10.60 20.39
CA GLY A 24 6.68 9.55 20.99
C GLY A 24 7.11 8.39 20.08
N ALA A 25 6.77 8.40 18.78
CA ALA A 25 7.12 7.29 17.89
C ALA A 25 7.17 7.67 16.40
N ILE A 26 8.06 7.00 15.67
CA ILE A 26 8.19 7.00 14.20
C ILE A 26 7.52 5.74 13.66
N TYR A 27 6.68 5.88 12.64
CA TYR A 27 6.00 4.76 11.98
C TYR A 27 6.55 4.54 10.58
N PHE A 28 6.94 3.30 10.28
CA PHE A 28 7.37 2.84 8.96
C PHE A 28 6.24 2.06 8.32
N VAL A 29 5.57 2.69 7.34
CA VAL A 29 4.48 2.10 6.58
C VAL A 29 5.08 1.45 5.32
N PRO A 30 4.88 0.14 5.08
CA PRO A 30 5.38 -0.51 3.88
C PRO A 30 4.62 -0.03 2.64
N ASN A 31 5.32 0.08 1.51
CA ASN A 31 4.66 0.10 0.21
C ASN A 31 4.17 -1.34 -0.10
N LEU A 32 2.87 -1.48 -0.35
CA LEU A 32 2.23 -2.78 -0.59
C LEU A 32 1.84 -2.88 -2.06
N LEU A 33 2.29 -3.95 -2.71
CA LEU A 33 1.80 -4.33 -4.03
C LEU A 33 0.48 -5.11 -3.91
N PRO A 34 -0.33 -5.18 -4.97
CA PRO A 34 -1.53 -6.00 -5.03
C PRO A 34 -1.27 -7.43 -4.54
N GLY A 35 -2.04 -7.83 -3.51
CA GLY A 35 -1.94 -9.17 -2.91
C GLY A 35 -0.89 -9.31 -1.81
N GLU A 36 -0.07 -8.29 -1.55
CA GLU A 36 0.92 -8.33 -0.48
C GLU A 36 0.33 -8.04 0.91
N SER A 37 0.99 -8.64 1.92
CA SER A 37 0.87 -8.23 3.31
C SER A 37 2.27 -8.16 3.94
N LYS A 38 2.60 -7.01 4.55
CA LYS A 38 3.92 -6.73 5.14
C LYS A 38 3.76 -6.10 6.53
N PRO A 39 4.73 -6.29 7.43
CA PRO A 39 4.68 -5.68 8.75
C PRO A 39 4.81 -4.15 8.66
N ALA A 40 3.94 -3.43 9.37
CA ALA A 40 4.17 -2.05 9.76
C ALA A 40 5.05 -2.02 11.00
N LEU A 41 6.08 -1.17 10.98
CA LEU A 41 7.01 -1.05 12.09
C LEU A 41 6.80 0.29 12.80
N GLN A 42 7.05 0.30 14.09
CA GLN A 42 7.20 1.51 14.87
C GLN A 42 8.57 1.54 15.51
N TRP A 43 9.10 2.74 15.71
CA TRP A 43 10.24 2.99 16.55
C TRP A 43 9.91 4.05 17.59
N SER A 44 10.31 3.83 18.84
CA SER A 44 10.22 4.84 19.90
C SER A 44 11.54 4.93 20.68
N PRO A 45 11.87 6.08 21.30
CA PRO A 45 13.11 6.22 22.07
C PRO A 45 13.25 5.24 23.23
N THR A 46 12.14 4.86 23.87
CA THR A 46 12.13 3.96 25.04
C THR A 46 11.96 2.49 24.67
N GLY A 47 11.23 2.20 23.59
CA GLY A 47 10.88 0.84 23.18
C GLY A 47 11.70 0.28 22.01
N GLY A 48 12.50 1.11 21.33
CA GLY A 48 13.23 0.70 20.13
C GLY A 48 12.30 0.34 18.96
N LEU A 49 12.82 -0.41 17.99
CA LEU A 49 12.06 -0.87 16.81
C LEU A 49 11.19 -2.07 17.19
N SER A 50 9.91 -2.01 16.88
CA SER A 50 8.96 -3.10 17.09
C SER A 50 7.95 -3.20 15.94
N THR A 51 7.39 -4.39 15.74
CA THR A 51 6.30 -4.61 14.78
C THR A 51 4.97 -4.24 15.41
N LEU A 52 4.20 -3.39 14.74
CA LEU A 52 2.84 -3.03 15.15
C LEU A 52 1.81 -4.08 14.75
N GLY A 53 2.04 -4.70 13.59
CA GLY A 53 1.12 -5.63 12.98
C GLY A 53 1.35 -5.68 11.47
N ASN A 54 0.58 -6.50 10.77
CA ASN A 54 0.65 -6.60 9.31
C ASN A 54 -0.38 -5.68 8.67
N LEU A 55 0.06 -4.92 7.67
CA LEU A 55 -0.83 -4.24 6.74
C LEU A 55 -0.98 -5.10 5.49
N ALA A 56 -2.15 -5.04 4.88
CA ALA A 56 -2.47 -5.74 3.63
C ALA A 56 -2.89 -4.72 2.58
N TYR A 57 -2.56 -5.03 1.32
CA TYR A 57 -2.98 -4.19 0.19
C TYR A 57 -4.49 -4.01 0.19
N MET A 58 -4.94 -2.78 -0.04
CA MET A 58 -6.36 -2.45 -0.15
C MET A 58 -6.57 -1.60 -1.40
N PRO A 59 -7.40 -2.05 -2.36
CA PRO A 59 -7.74 -1.24 -3.54
C PRO A 59 -8.61 -0.04 -3.12
N GLU A 60 -8.81 0.91 -4.04
CA GLU A 60 -9.67 2.06 -3.83
C GLU A 60 -11.13 1.61 -3.62
N PRO A 61 -11.71 1.82 -2.42
CA PRO A 61 -13.00 1.27 -2.07
C PRO A 61 -14.12 1.93 -2.89
N GLY A 62 -15.10 1.13 -3.32
CA GLY A 62 -16.29 1.58 -4.04
C GLY A 62 -16.10 1.74 -5.55
N THR A 63 -14.91 1.48 -6.09
CA THR A 63 -14.65 1.50 -7.52
C THR A 63 -15.13 0.20 -8.20
N GLY A 64 -15.84 0.34 -9.33
CA GLY A 64 -16.42 -0.78 -10.06
C GLY A 64 -15.91 -0.90 -11.50
N TRP A 65 -16.42 -1.89 -12.25
CA TRP A 65 -16.08 -2.09 -13.66
C TRP A 65 -16.37 -0.88 -14.56
N LYS A 66 -17.38 -0.08 -14.22
CA LYS A 66 -17.72 1.17 -14.93
C LYS A 66 -16.66 2.27 -14.76
N ASP A 67 -15.83 2.16 -13.72
CA ASP A 67 -14.80 3.13 -13.37
C ASP A 67 -13.43 2.71 -13.93
N VAL A 68 -13.38 1.61 -14.69
CA VAL A 68 -12.18 1.15 -15.38
C VAL A 68 -11.94 2.01 -16.62
N ASP A 69 -10.76 2.62 -16.67
CA ASP A 69 -10.33 3.48 -17.78
C ASP A 69 -8.92 3.07 -18.21
N PRO A 70 -8.80 2.14 -19.18
CA PRO A 70 -7.51 1.62 -19.61
C PRO A 70 -6.56 2.68 -20.16
N ALA A 71 -7.09 3.80 -20.65
CA ALA A 71 -6.27 4.90 -21.18
C ALA A 71 -5.47 5.64 -20.09
N LYS A 72 -5.82 5.45 -18.81
CA LYS A 72 -5.13 6.03 -17.64
C LYS A 72 -4.13 5.07 -17.00
N TYR A 73 -3.94 3.88 -17.55
CA TYR A 73 -3.08 2.86 -16.95
C TYR A 73 -1.72 2.84 -17.63
N ASP A 74 -0.70 3.27 -16.90
CA ASP A 74 0.70 3.16 -17.32
C ASP A 74 1.27 1.76 -17.02
N SER A 75 0.63 1.02 -16.11
CA SER A 75 1.01 -0.35 -15.73
C SER A 75 -0.19 -1.16 -15.26
N ILE A 76 -0.02 -2.48 -15.18
CA ILE A 76 -1.04 -3.39 -14.64
C ILE A 76 -1.36 -3.09 -13.15
N VAL A 77 -0.42 -2.53 -12.40
CA VAL A 77 -0.63 -2.11 -11.00
C VAL A 77 -1.74 -1.06 -10.91
N ASN A 78 -1.81 -0.13 -11.87
CA ASN A 78 -2.85 0.89 -11.90
C ASN A 78 -4.25 0.28 -12.06
N ALA A 79 -4.37 -0.84 -12.76
CA ALA A 79 -5.65 -1.55 -12.87
C ALA A 79 -6.06 -2.18 -11.54
N PHE A 80 -5.11 -2.68 -10.74
CA PHE A 80 -5.38 -3.27 -9.42
C PHE A 80 -5.78 -2.26 -8.34
N HIS A 81 -5.63 -0.96 -8.59
CA HIS A 81 -6.21 0.06 -7.72
C HIS A 81 -7.74 0.03 -7.73
N ASN A 82 -8.37 -0.46 -8.82
CA ASN A 82 -9.81 -0.64 -8.90
C ASN A 82 -10.26 -1.88 -8.10
N GLU A 83 -11.22 -1.73 -7.21
CA GLU A 83 -11.69 -2.78 -6.31
C GLU A 83 -12.29 -3.98 -7.05
N ALA A 84 -13.11 -3.73 -8.08
CA ALA A 84 -13.70 -4.82 -8.86
C ALA A 84 -12.63 -5.62 -9.63
N VAL A 85 -11.66 -4.94 -10.22
CA VAL A 85 -10.53 -5.57 -10.90
C VAL A 85 -9.67 -6.36 -9.90
N TYR A 86 -9.32 -5.76 -8.77
CA TYR A 86 -8.56 -6.41 -7.71
C TYR A 86 -9.24 -7.69 -7.22
N ARG A 87 -10.54 -7.63 -6.88
CA ARG A 87 -11.28 -8.81 -6.40
C ARG A 87 -11.32 -9.93 -7.43
N GLN A 88 -11.54 -9.60 -8.70
CA GLN A 88 -11.55 -10.59 -9.77
C GLN A 88 -10.17 -11.21 -9.96
N ALA A 89 -9.12 -10.39 -9.98
CA ALA A 89 -7.76 -10.87 -10.11
C ALA A 89 -7.32 -11.70 -8.90
N ALA A 90 -7.71 -11.32 -7.68
CA ALA A 90 -7.40 -12.08 -6.47
C ALA A 90 -8.05 -13.47 -6.52
N SER A 91 -9.27 -13.56 -7.06
CA SER A 91 -9.94 -14.85 -7.28
C SER A 91 -9.27 -15.71 -8.36
N LEU A 92 -8.63 -15.12 -9.37
CA LEU A 92 -8.02 -15.84 -10.48
C LEU A 92 -6.57 -16.24 -10.20
N LEU A 93 -5.79 -15.30 -9.65
CA LEU A 93 -4.34 -15.41 -9.49
C LEU A 93 -3.96 -15.87 -8.07
N GLY A 94 -4.77 -15.57 -7.06
CA GLY A 94 -4.48 -15.89 -5.66
C GLY A 94 -3.08 -15.45 -5.25
N LYS A 95 -2.23 -16.42 -4.90
CA LYS A 95 -0.84 -16.19 -4.47
C LYS A 95 0.09 -15.65 -5.56
N GLU A 96 -0.28 -15.74 -6.83
CA GLU A 96 0.51 -15.27 -7.98
C GLU A 96 0.20 -13.79 -8.32
N MET A 97 -0.74 -13.18 -7.60
CA MET A 97 -1.11 -11.78 -7.80
C MET A 97 0.06 -10.79 -7.62
N PRO A 98 0.93 -10.92 -6.60
CA PRO A 98 2.09 -10.05 -6.48
C PRO A 98 3.06 -10.18 -7.66
N ASP A 99 3.26 -11.40 -8.17
CA ASP A 99 4.13 -11.66 -9.31
C ASP A 99 3.60 -10.95 -10.57
N MET A 100 2.29 -11.06 -10.83
CA MET A 100 1.61 -10.34 -11.92
C MET A 100 1.70 -8.82 -11.76
N ALA A 101 1.58 -8.31 -10.53
CA ALA A 101 1.71 -6.88 -10.28
C ALA A 101 3.12 -6.36 -10.61
N THR A 102 4.14 -7.21 -10.59
CA THR A 102 5.52 -6.86 -10.94
C THR A 102 5.95 -7.31 -12.33
N SER A 103 5.09 -8.01 -13.09
CA SER A 103 5.44 -8.50 -14.42
C SER A 103 5.47 -7.33 -15.41
N LEU A 104 6.65 -7.07 -15.98
CA LEU A 104 6.91 -6.11 -17.05
C LEU A 104 6.89 -6.80 -18.41
#